data_AF-A0A932K773-F1
#
_entry.id   AF-A0A932K773-F1
#
_cell.length_a   1.000
_cell.length_b   1.000
_cell.length_c   1.000
_cell.angle_alpha   90.00
_cell.angle_beta   90.00
_cell.angle_gamma   90.00
#
_symmetry.space_group_name_H-M   'P 1'
#
loop_
_entity.id
_entity.type
_entity.pdbx_description
1 polymer ?
#
loop_
_entity_poly.entity_id
_entity_poly.type
_entity_poly.pdbx_seq_one_letter_code
_entity_poly.pdbx_strand_id
1 'polypeptide(L)'
;LIYEAGAFPGSPVNPGTQCMLAPYEISNGRLEGLDVVVNRPKSAAYRAPGAGAAAFAAESVIDEVAEQLGMDPLEFRVLNCAKEGTRRVTGPRLGRIGFLETMQAAMAHPHYRAPLEGPNRGRGVAAGFWGNNTGPACATISVNPDGTVNLVEGSVDIGGSRASASMHVAEALGLAVTEVRPLVADTDSIGFTSTTGGSGATFKTGWACLLAAEDVKQQMIERAAKIWEVPPEEVEFARGVLTHRSNPERRMTFKQLAPRLNATGGPIVGRANVSPRGAGPGLAVHIVDVEVDPETGKTQILRYTAFQDAGKAIHPSYVEGQIQGGAVQGIGWALNEEYVFNAKGEMVNSSFLDYRMPTSLDLPMIDAVIVEVPNPGHPYGVRGCGEVSIVPPMAAIANAIFRATGVRMRHLPMSPGKVVAALSAQERRSDDGNRVHPDGAPIADKR
;
A
#
# COMPACT_ATOMS: atom_id res chain seq x y z
N LEU A 1 19.51 8.77 7.70
CA LEU A 1 18.55 9.43 6.79
C LEU A 1 18.51 10.91 7.13
N ILE A 2 18.61 11.79 6.13
CA ILE A 2 18.50 13.23 6.32
C ILE A 2 17.34 13.70 5.45
N TYR A 3 16.30 14.25 6.07
CA TYR A 3 15.13 14.75 5.37
C TYR A 3 15.07 16.26 5.46
N GLU A 4 14.73 16.88 4.34
CA GLU A 4 14.36 18.29 4.31
C GLU A 4 12.92 18.47 4.83
N ALA A 5 12.75 19.34 5.81
CA ALA A 5 11.47 19.70 6.41
C ALA A 5 10.74 20.82 5.67
N GLY A 6 11.45 21.56 4.83
CA GLY A 6 11.05 22.90 4.43
C GLY A 6 11.20 23.89 5.57
N ALA A 7 10.46 24.99 5.52
CA ALA A 7 10.61 26.13 6.44
C ALA A 7 10.19 25.84 7.89
N PHE A 8 9.50 24.72 8.13
CA PHE A 8 9.01 24.33 9.46
C PHE A 8 9.33 22.84 9.70
N PRO A 9 9.66 22.45 10.95
CA PRO A 9 9.94 21.05 11.28
C PRO A 9 8.74 20.14 11.01
N GLY A 10 9.01 18.84 10.93
CA GLY A 10 8.00 17.79 10.75
C GLY A 10 8.15 16.99 9.46
N SER A 11 9.36 16.82 8.93
CA SER A 11 9.58 15.89 7.81
C SER A 11 9.33 14.43 8.25
N PRO A 12 9.06 13.51 7.30
CA PRO A 12 8.72 12.12 7.62
C PRO A 12 9.94 11.25 8.00
N VAL A 13 10.80 11.75 8.88
CA VAL A 13 11.98 11.02 9.40
C VAL A 13 11.57 9.72 10.09
N ASN A 14 10.57 9.80 10.97
CA ASN A 14 10.11 8.67 11.76
C ASN A 14 9.57 7.52 10.89
N PRO A 15 8.59 7.74 9.98
CA PRO A 15 8.15 6.67 9.09
C PRO A 15 9.28 6.18 8.16
N GLY A 16 10.13 7.06 7.63
CA GLY A 16 11.29 6.66 6.81
C GLY A 16 12.21 5.68 7.52
N THR A 17 12.64 6.01 8.75
CA THR A 17 13.48 5.12 9.57
C THR A 17 12.74 3.83 9.96
N GLN A 18 11.44 3.89 10.29
CA GLN A 18 10.67 2.70 10.63
C GLN A 18 10.47 1.70 9.49
N CYS A 19 10.47 2.16 8.23
CA CYS A 19 10.14 1.34 7.07
C CYS A 19 11.38 0.78 6.36
N MET A 20 12.48 1.55 6.31
CA MET A 20 13.66 1.28 5.48
C MET A 20 14.16 -0.18 5.49
N LEU A 21 14.25 -0.77 6.69
CA LEU A 21 14.78 -2.13 6.88
C LEU A 21 13.73 -3.12 7.38
N ALA A 22 12.46 -2.69 7.47
CA ALA A 22 11.38 -3.50 8.00
C ALA A 22 11.00 -4.75 7.15
N PRO A 23 11.28 -4.82 5.83
CA PRO A 23 11.09 -6.07 5.09
C PRO A 23 12.05 -7.19 5.48
N TYR A 24 13.10 -6.93 6.27
CA TYR A 24 14.19 -7.91 6.49
C TYR A 24 14.39 -8.27 7.96
N GLU A 25 14.81 -9.51 8.21
CA GLU A 25 15.28 -9.98 9.50
C GLU A 25 16.75 -9.57 9.69
N ILE A 26 16.97 -8.52 10.49
CA ILE A 26 18.30 -7.96 10.77
C ILE A 26 18.56 -8.05 12.27
N SER A 27 19.57 -8.83 12.67
CA SER A 27 19.90 -9.08 14.07
C SER A 27 20.36 -7.83 14.81
N ASN A 28 21.11 -6.95 14.14
CA ASN A 28 21.68 -5.74 14.74
C ASN A 28 21.61 -4.58 13.76
N GLY A 29 21.09 -3.43 14.20
CA GLY A 29 21.02 -2.24 13.36
C GLY A 29 20.94 -0.96 14.19
N ARG A 30 21.48 0.13 13.64
CA ARG A 30 21.31 1.48 14.16
C ARG A 30 20.70 2.33 13.06
N LEU A 31 19.63 3.03 13.39
CA LEU A 31 18.94 3.95 12.49
C LEU A 31 19.04 5.36 13.06
N GLU A 32 19.57 6.28 12.26
CA GLU A 32 19.67 7.70 12.61
C GLU A 32 18.94 8.51 11.54
N GLY A 33 18.11 9.44 12.01
CA GLY A 33 17.25 10.26 11.18
C GLY A 33 17.33 11.72 11.62
N LEU A 34 17.59 12.63 10.69
CA LEU A 34 17.68 14.07 10.94
C LEU A 34 16.58 14.81 10.17
N ASP A 35 15.89 15.69 10.88
CA ASP A 35 14.91 16.62 10.34
C ASP A 35 15.58 17.98 10.13
N VAL A 36 15.77 18.40 8.88
CA VAL A 36 16.55 19.60 8.54
C VAL A 36 15.63 20.67 7.97
N VAL A 37 15.50 21.77 8.71
CA VAL A 37 14.77 22.96 8.25
C VAL A 37 15.58 23.67 7.17
N VAL A 38 14.92 23.98 6.06
CA VAL A 38 15.51 24.64 4.89
C VAL A 38 14.55 25.69 4.34
N ASN A 39 15.04 26.65 3.55
CA ASN A 39 14.19 27.68 2.91
C ASN A 39 13.42 27.12 1.69
N ARG A 40 12.56 26.12 1.92
CA ARG A 40 11.66 25.50 0.94
C ARG A 40 10.25 25.35 1.52
N PRO A 41 9.20 25.11 0.71
CA PRO A 41 7.87 24.79 1.21
C PRO A 41 7.91 23.62 2.21
N LYS A 42 7.02 23.66 3.20
CA LYS A 42 6.95 22.63 4.25
C LYS A 42 6.68 21.26 3.62
N SER A 43 7.50 20.27 3.99
CA SER A 43 7.27 18.87 3.65
C SER A 43 5.99 18.37 4.31
N ALA A 44 5.16 17.66 3.54
CA ALA A 44 3.88 17.13 3.99
C ALA A 44 3.74 15.66 3.57
N ALA A 45 2.66 15.03 4.06
CA ALA A 45 2.39 13.64 3.73
C ALA A 45 1.97 13.50 2.27
N TYR A 46 2.78 12.76 1.51
CA TYR A 46 2.39 12.10 0.27
C TYR A 46 2.55 10.59 0.49
N ARG A 47 1.69 9.79 -0.15
CA ARG A 47 1.53 8.34 0.01
C ARG A 47 2.79 7.62 0.56
N ALA A 48 2.64 6.89 1.68
CA ALA A 48 3.77 6.26 2.38
C ALA A 48 4.92 7.24 2.73
N PRO A 49 4.65 8.36 3.43
CA PRO A 49 5.59 9.46 3.55
C PRO A 49 6.94 9.04 4.12
N GLY A 50 8.01 9.43 3.42
CA GLY A 50 9.39 9.12 3.75
C GLY A 50 9.85 7.70 3.41
N ALA A 51 8.95 6.72 3.34
CA ALA A 51 9.33 5.32 3.13
C ALA A 51 9.95 5.07 1.75
N GLY A 52 9.43 5.69 0.69
CA GLY A 52 9.94 5.52 -0.67
C GLY A 52 11.43 5.87 -0.83
N ALA A 53 11.82 7.09 -0.41
CA ALA A 53 13.22 7.51 -0.48
C ALA A 53 14.15 6.70 0.43
N ALA A 54 13.65 6.26 1.60
CA ALA A 54 14.41 5.40 2.49
C ALA A 54 14.61 3.99 1.89
N ALA A 55 13.55 3.42 1.30
CA ALA A 55 13.60 2.13 0.63
C ALA A 55 14.50 2.18 -0.60
N PHE A 56 14.52 3.28 -1.36
CA PHE A 56 15.49 3.48 -2.44
C PHE A 56 16.92 3.23 -1.95
N ALA A 57 17.33 3.88 -0.86
CA ALA A 57 18.66 3.70 -0.31
C ALA A 57 18.91 2.27 0.21
N ALA A 58 17.97 1.66 0.93
CA ALA A 58 18.15 0.31 1.48
C ALA A 58 18.14 -0.78 0.41
N GLU A 59 17.16 -0.77 -0.48
CA GLU A 59 16.98 -1.79 -1.50
C GLU A 59 18.08 -1.76 -2.55
N SER A 60 18.68 -0.59 -2.84
CA SER A 60 19.89 -0.53 -3.66
C SER A 60 21.06 -1.24 -3.00
N VAL A 61 21.29 -1.02 -1.69
CA VAL A 61 22.37 -1.72 -0.96
C VAL A 61 22.10 -3.22 -0.88
N ILE A 62 20.86 -3.63 -0.63
CA ILE A 62 20.47 -5.05 -0.59
C ILE A 62 20.71 -5.72 -1.94
N ASP A 63 20.42 -5.03 -3.04
CA ASP A 63 20.69 -5.49 -4.39
C ASP A 63 22.20 -5.60 -4.67
N GLU A 64 23.00 -4.63 -4.25
CA GLU A 64 24.46 -4.67 -4.36
C GLU A 64 25.08 -5.83 -3.55
N VAL A 65 24.55 -6.12 -2.37
CA VAL A 65 25.01 -7.26 -1.55
C VAL A 65 24.68 -8.58 -2.26
N ALA A 66 23.47 -8.72 -2.80
CA ALA A 66 23.10 -9.91 -3.57
C ALA A 66 24.03 -10.12 -4.77
N GLU A 67 24.33 -9.04 -5.50
CA GLU A 67 25.26 -9.04 -6.63
C GLU A 67 26.68 -9.48 -6.22
N GLN A 68 27.24 -8.87 -5.16
CA GLN A 68 28.59 -9.20 -4.67
C GLN A 68 28.71 -10.64 -4.19
N LEU A 69 27.61 -11.23 -3.70
CA LEU A 69 27.54 -12.63 -3.30
C LEU A 69 27.24 -13.58 -4.48
N GLY A 70 27.01 -13.05 -5.68
CA GLY A 70 26.63 -13.85 -6.85
C GLY A 70 25.28 -14.56 -6.69
N MET A 71 24.37 -13.99 -5.91
CA MET A 71 23.08 -14.59 -5.55
C MET A 71 21.93 -13.92 -6.31
N ASP A 72 20.91 -14.71 -6.64
CA ASP A 72 19.70 -14.16 -7.24
C ASP A 72 19.07 -13.09 -6.32
N PRO A 73 18.66 -11.93 -6.86
CA PRO A 73 18.14 -10.83 -6.05
C PRO A 73 16.87 -11.14 -5.26
N LEU A 74 15.98 -12.02 -5.74
CA LEU A 74 14.80 -12.45 -4.98
C LEU A 74 15.15 -13.58 -4.02
N GLU A 75 16.01 -14.53 -4.40
CA GLU A 75 16.48 -15.58 -3.48
C GLU A 75 17.17 -14.99 -2.25
N PHE A 76 18.04 -13.98 -2.44
CA PHE A 76 18.67 -13.27 -1.33
C PHE A 76 17.63 -12.64 -0.41
N ARG A 77 16.60 -12.02 -0.98
CA ARG A 77 15.53 -11.38 -0.20
C ARG A 77 14.68 -12.40 0.53
N VAL A 78 14.36 -13.55 -0.07
CA VAL A 78 13.63 -14.66 0.57
C VAL A 78 14.41 -15.20 1.76
N LEU A 79 15.72 -15.41 1.60
CA LEU A 79 16.58 -15.91 2.67
C LEU A 79 16.59 -15.00 3.90
N ASN A 80 16.49 -13.69 3.68
CA ASN A 80 16.60 -12.67 4.72
C ASN A 80 15.28 -11.99 5.07
N CYS A 81 14.15 -12.46 4.54
CA CYS A 81 12.87 -11.78 4.66
C CYS A 81 12.33 -11.79 6.10
N ALA A 82 11.61 -10.73 6.45
CA ALA A 82 10.84 -10.68 7.67
C ALA A 82 9.65 -11.65 7.59
N LYS A 83 9.40 -12.35 8.70
CA LYS A 83 8.32 -13.33 8.89
C LYS A 83 7.56 -13.04 10.18
N GLU A 84 6.51 -13.80 10.43
CA GLU A 84 5.80 -13.73 11.70
C GLU A 84 6.77 -13.92 12.88
N GLY A 85 6.69 -13.03 13.86
CA GLY A 85 7.58 -13.02 15.02
C GLY A 85 8.90 -12.26 14.83
N THR A 86 9.30 -11.91 13.59
CA THR A 86 10.52 -11.12 13.34
C THR A 86 10.47 -9.83 14.13
N ARG A 87 11.55 -9.55 14.88
CA ARG A 87 11.72 -8.28 15.60
C ARG A 87 12.33 -7.27 14.63
N ARG A 88 11.62 -6.18 14.35
CA ARG A 88 12.16 -5.08 13.54
C ARG A 88 13.33 -4.42 14.27
N VAL A 89 14.26 -3.83 13.52
CA VAL A 89 15.38 -3.02 14.08
C VAL A 89 14.86 -1.91 15.00
N THR A 90 13.68 -1.37 14.71
CA THR A 90 13.02 -0.35 15.54
C THR A 90 12.36 -0.87 16.81
N GLY A 91 12.33 -2.19 17.03
CA GLY A 91 11.89 -2.82 18.28
C GLY A 91 10.65 -3.72 18.18
N PRO A 92 9.53 -3.30 17.56
CA PRO A 92 8.30 -4.10 17.53
C PRO A 92 8.45 -5.42 16.80
N ARG A 93 7.75 -6.46 17.29
CA ARG A 93 7.61 -7.74 16.59
C ARG A 93 6.47 -7.68 15.58
N LEU A 94 6.67 -8.35 14.45
CA LEU A 94 5.64 -8.50 13.42
C LEU A 94 4.68 -9.62 13.81
N GLY A 95 3.37 -9.38 13.65
CA GLY A 95 2.38 -10.44 13.67
C GLY A 95 2.38 -11.22 12.35
N ARG A 96 1.28 -11.90 12.04
CA ARG A 96 1.11 -12.57 10.75
C ARG A 96 1.18 -11.56 9.59
N ILE A 97 2.11 -11.81 8.67
CA ILE A 97 2.34 -11.04 7.43
C ILE A 97 2.55 -12.03 6.27
N GLY A 98 2.22 -11.62 5.05
CA GLY A 98 2.33 -12.43 3.84
C GLY A 98 3.54 -12.10 2.95
N PHE A 99 4.66 -11.65 3.53
CA PHE A 99 5.80 -11.20 2.72
C PHE A 99 6.52 -12.34 2.00
N LEU A 100 6.71 -13.48 2.68
CA LEU A 100 7.29 -14.66 2.06
C LEU A 100 6.40 -15.18 0.92
N GLU A 101 5.09 -15.23 1.14
CA GLU A 101 4.10 -15.61 0.14
C GLU A 101 4.13 -14.63 -1.06
N THR A 102 4.31 -13.33 -0.80
CA THR A 102 4.48 -12.30 -1.84
C THR A 102 5.75 -12.51 -2.66
N MET A 103 6.88 -12.82 -2.02
CA MET A 103 8.14 -13.13 -2.69
C MET A 103 8.07 -14.42 -3.52
N GLN A 104 7.45 -15.46 -2.98
CA GLN A 104 7.25 -16.72 -3.67
C GLN A 104 6.35 -16.55 -4.90
N ALA A 105 5.28 -15.75 -4.79
CA ALA A 105 4.45 -15.38 -5.93
C ALA A 105 5.27 -14.65 -7.00
N ALA A 106 6.13 -13.71 -6.61
CA ALA A 106 7.02 -13.00 -7.52
C ALA A 106 8.00 -13.95 -8.26
N MET A 107 8.67 -14.86 -7.54
CA MET A 107 9.60 -15.84 -8.12
C MET A 107 8.90 -16.86 -9.05
N ALA A 108 7.64 -17.20 -8.77
CA ALA A 108 6.84 -18.09 -9.59
C ALA A 108 6.24 -17.39 -10.82
N HIS A 109 6.18 -16.06 -10.82
CA HIS A 109 5.47 -15.30 -11.83
C HIS A 109 6.17 -15.39 -13.21
N PRO A 110 5.40 -15.49 -14.33
CA PRO A 110 5.97 -15.52 -15.67
C PRO A 110 6.84 -14.31 -16.00
N HIS A 111 6.59 -13.15 -15.38
CA HIS A 111 7.46 -11.98 -15.54
C HIS A 111 8.89 -12.29 -15.08
N TYR A 112 9.10 -12.82 -13.87
CA TYR A 112 10.44 -13.04 -13.33
C TYR A 112 11.25 -14.08 -14.11
N ARG A 113 10.57 -15.06 -14.71
CA ARG A 113 11.18 -16.17 -15.44
C ARG A 113 11.34 -15.92 -16.94
N ALA A 114 10.68 -14.91 -17.48
CA ALA A 114 10.73 -14.61 -18.90
C ALA A 114 12.15 -14.17 -19.30
N PRO A 115 12.69 -14.67 -20.43
CA PRO A 115 13.94 -14.15 -20.97
C PRO A 115 13.79 -12.65 -21.26
N LEU A 116 14.83 -11.88 -20.97
CA LEU A 116 14.90 -10.46 -21.29
C LEU A 116 16.01 -10.25 -22.32
N GLU A 117 15.62 -10.35 -23.59
CA GLU A 117 16.52 -10.24 -24.74
C GLU A 117 16.60 -8.79 -25.24
N GLY A 118 17.71 -8.41 -25.86
CA GLY A 118 17.93 -7.09 -26.46
C GLY A 118 19.04 -6.29 -25.77
N PRO A 119 19.62 -5.28 -26.44
CA PRO A 119 20.68 -4.46 -25.87
C PRO A 119 20.14 -3.56 -24.75
N ASN A 120 21.00 -3.25 -23.78
CA ASN A 120 20.73 -2.28 -22.70
C ASN A 120 19.41 -2.53 -21.96
N ARG A 121 19.08 -3.80 -21.73
CA ARG A 121 17.89 -4.22 -20.99
C ARG A 121 18.26 -4.83 -19.66
N GLY A 122 17.47 -4.54 -18.65
CA GLY A 122 17.70 -5.03 -17.30
C GLY A 122 16.40 -5.27 -16.56
N ARG A 123 16.41 -6.32 -15.72
CA ARG A 123 15.33 -6.64 -14.79
C ARG A 123 15.69 -6.17 -13.40
N GLY A 124 14.81 -5.43 -12.75
CA GLY A 124 14.98 -4.97 -11.40
C GLY A 124 13.92 -5.51 -10.46
N VAL A 125 14.31 -5.72 -9.22
CA VAL A 125 13.40 -6.08 -8.12
C VAL A 125 13.66 -5.20 -6.92
N ALA A 126 12.60 -4.92 -6.17
CA ALA A 126 12.68 -4.28 -4.86
C ALA A 126 11.48 -4.64 -4.00
N ALA A 127 11.69 -4.58 -2.68
CA ALA A 127 10.65 -4.72 -1.68
C ALA A 127 10.21 -3.37 -1.10
N GLY A 128 9.02 -3.34 -0.53
CA GLY A 128 8.44 -2.18 0.13
C GLY A 128 7.74 -2.58 1.42
N PHE A 129 7.76 -1.67 2.38
CA PHE A 129 7.06 -1.83 3.66
C PHE A 129 6.33 -0.52 3.99
N TRP A 130 5.11 -0.66 4.49
CA TRP A 130 4.39 0.45 5.09
C TRP A 130 3.67 0.03 6.36
N GLY A 131 3.84 0.82 7.42
CA GLY A 131 3.08 0.64 8.65
C GLY A 131 1.66 1.16 8.47
N ASN A 132 0.67 0.26 8.39
CA ASN A 132 -0.72 0.69 8.38
C ASN A 132 -1.13 1.24 9.76
N ASN A 133 -1.96 2.27 9.75
CA ASN A 133 -2.51 2.91 10.92
C ASN A 133 -3.93 2.39 11.22
N THR A 134 -4.44 2.76 12.38
CA THR A 134 -5.81 2.54 12.82
C THR A 134 -6.21 3.67 13.76
N GLY A 135 -7.41 3.63 14.31
CA GLY A 135 -7.86 4.60 15.30
C GLY A 135 -9.37 4.58 15.46
N PRO A 136 -9.93 5.59 16.12
CA PRO A 136 -11.38 5.73 16.29
C PRO A 136 -12.13 5.72 14.95
N ALA A 137 -13.25 5.00 14.91
CA ALA A 137 -14.18 4.96 13.80
C ALA A 137 -15.62 4.70 14.30
N CYS A 138 -16.58 5.34 13.64
CA CYS A 138 -18.00 5.23 13.96
C CYS A 138 -18.81 4.86 12.72
N ALA A 139 -19.88 4.09 12.92
CA ALA A 139 -20.85 3.75 11.89
C ALA A 139 -22.26 3.61 12.50
N THR A 140 -23.28 4.00 11.74
CA THR A 140 -24.68 3.78 12.09
C THR A 140 -25.45 3.24 10.90
N ILE A 141 -26.37 2.30 11.13
CA ILE A 141 -27.15 1.64 10.10
C ILE A 141 -28.63 1.73 10.46
N SER A 142 -29.44 2.32 9.60
CA SER A 142 -30.90 2.38 9.76
C SER A 142 -31.58 1.43 8.79
N VAL A 143 -32.53 0.64 9.27
CA VAL A 143 -33.29 -0.31 8.43
C VAL A 143 -34.52 0.38 7.84
N ASN A 144 -34.65 0.33 6.51
CA ASN A 144 -35.80 0.89 5.80
C ASN A 144 -36.95 -0.15 5.71
N PRO A 145 -38.22 0.27 5.59
CA PRO A 145 -39.36 -0.65 5.46
C PRO A 145 -39.33 -1.58 4.25
N ASP A 146 -38.60 -1.19 3.18
CA ASP A 146 -38.40 -2.01 1.97
C ASP A 146 -37.30 -3.09 2.14
N GLY A 147 -36.65 -3.13 3.31
CA GLY A 147 -35.57 -4.05 3.63
C GLY A 147 -34.19 -3.62 3.11
N THR A 148 -34.05 -2.44 2.52
CA THR A 148 -32.75 -1.79 2.31
C THR A 148 -32.23 -1.17 3.61
N VAL A 149 -30.95 -0.81 3.66
CA VAL A 149 -30.36 -0.13 4.82
C VAL A 149 -29.63 1.14 4.43
N ASN A 150 -29.76 2.19 5.24
CA ASN A 150 -28.95 3.40 5.11
C ASN A 150 -27.74 3.26 6.04
N LEU A 151 -26.54 3.28 5.47
CA LEU A 151 -25.27 3.24 6.20
C LEU A 151 -24.71 4.67 6.26
N VAL A 152 -24.43 5.15 7.46
CA VAL A 152 -23.71 6.40 7.69
C VAL A 152 -22.37 6.08 8.33
N GLU A 153 -21.29 6.57 7.74
CA GLU A 153 -19.91 6.34 8.17
C GLU A 153 -19.09 7.64 8.16
N GLY A 154 -18.02 7.68 8.96
CA GLY A 154 -17.29 8.93 9.25
C GLY A 154 -15.91 9.07 8.58
N SER A 155 -15.45 8.10 7.80
CA SER A 155 -14.23 8.21 7.01
C SER A 155 -14.47 8.99 5.73
N VAL A 156 -13.65 10.01 5.49
CA VAL A 156 -13.70 10.74 4.21
C VAL A 156 -13.29 9.79 3.08
N ASP A 157 -14.16 9.65 2.08
CA ASP A 157 -13.93 8.77 0.95
C ASP A 157 -13.06 9.42 -0.14
N ILE A 158 -11.80 9.01 -0.19
CA ILE A 158 -10.80 9.48 -1.17
C ILE A 158 -10.30 8.37 -2.11
N GLY A 159 -10.93 7.19 -2.09
CA GLY A 159 -10.38 6.03 -2.79
C GLY A 159 -11.23 4.76 -2.80
N GLY A 160 -12.54 4.85 -2.48
CA GLY A 160 -13.48 3.72 -2.57
C GLY A 160 -13.92 3.13 -1.24
N SER A 161 -13.77 3.86 -0.14
CA SER A 161 -14.14 3.42 1.22
C SER A 161 -15.64 3.20 1.40
N ARG A 162 -16.51 3.95 0.70
CA ARG A 162 -17.98 3.71 0.74
C ARG A 162 -18.36 2.34 0.21
N ALA A 163 -17.71 1.91 -0.89
CA ALA A 163 -17.96 0.60 -1.48
C ALA A 163 -17.52 -0.51 -0.53
N SER A 164 -16.30 -0.41 0.03
CA SER A 164 -15.80 -1.42 0.97
C SER A 164 -16.62 -1.47 2.26
N ALA A 165 -17.03 -0.32 2.82
CA ALA A 165 -17.92 -0.24 3.97
C ALA A 165 -19.28 -0.90 3.70
N SER A 166 -19.87 -0.64 2.52
CA SER A 166 -21.13 -1.25 2.09
C SER A 166 -21.02 -2.76 1.98
N MET A 167 -19.91 -3.29 1.47
CA MET A 167 -19.67 -4.74 1.36
C MET A 167 -19.56 -5.41 2.74
N HIS A 168 -18.98 -4.74 3.74
CA HIS A 168 -18.97 -5.26 5.12
C HIS A 168 -20.39 -5.40 5.69
N VAL A 169 -21.23 -4.37 5.50
CA VAL A 169 -22.63 -4.39 5.96
C VAL A 169 -23.43 -5.44 5.22
N ALA A 170 -23.27 -5.51 3.89
CA ALA A 170 -23.97 -6.46 3.04
C ALA A 170 -23.65 -7.91 3.45
N GLU A 171 -22.38 -8.24 3.68
CA GLU A 171 -21.95 -9.56 4.15
C GLU A 171 -22.55 -9.89 5.52
N ALA A 172 -22.46 -8.97 6.48
CA ALA A 172 -22.94 -9.19 7.85
C ALA A 172 -24.47 -9.39 7.93
N LEU A 173 -25.22 -8.65 7.11
CA LEU A 173 -26.69 -8.75 7.08
C LEU A 173 -27.22 -9.75 6.05
N GLY A 174 -26.35 -10.32 5.19
CA GLY A 174 -26.77 -11.18 4.09
C GLY A 174 -27.66 -10.46 3.07
N LEU A 175 -27.35 -9.20 2.77
CA LEU A 175 -28.01 -8.38 1.77
C LEU A 175 -27.16 -8.27 0.51
N ALA A 176 -27.77 -7.89 -0.61
CA ALA A 176 -27.00 -7.45 -1.77
C ALA A 176 -26.37 -6.08 -1.48
N VAL A 177 -25.16 -5.83 -1.97
CA VAL A 177 -24.47 -4.53 -1.74
C VAL A 177 -25.26 -3.34 -2.28
N THR A 178 -26.07 -3.55 -3.33
CA THR A 178 -26.97 -2.53 -3.90
C THR A 178 -28.16 -2.17 -2.99
N GLU A 179 -28.34 -2.92 -1.90
CA GLU A 179 -29.38 -2.70 -0.88
C GLU A 179 -28.82 -1.93 0.32
N VAL A 180 -27.51 -1.65 0.32
CA VAL A 180 -26.84 -0.78 1.28
C VAL A 180 -26.66 0.59 0.63
N ARG A 181 -27.17 1.64 1.27
CA ARG A 181 -27.08 3.03 0.80
C ARG A 181 -26.08 3.79 1.67
N PRO A 182 -24.80 3.89 1.28
CA PRO A 182 -23.77 4.54 2.08
C PRO A 182 -23.81 6.07 1.96
N LEU A 183 -23.54 6.74 3.08
CA LEU A 183 -23.32 8.19 3.18
C LEU A 183 -22.08 8.45 4.05
N VAL A 184 -21.18 9.29 3.55
CA VAL A 184 -20.15 9.92 4.41
C VAL A 184 -20.79 11.12 5.10
N ALA A 185 -20.93 11.06 6.42
CA ALA A 185 -21.58 12.12 7.18
C ALA A 185 -20.66 13.33 7.44
N ASP A 186 -21.27 14.46 7.73
CA ASP A 186 -20.63 15.61 8.36
C ASP A 186 -20.37 15.37 9.86
N THR A 187 -19.62 16.28 10.47
CA THR A 187 -19.19 16.14 11.88
C THR A 187 -20.30 16.31 12.91
N ASP A 188 -21.46 16.86 12.54
CA ASP A 188 -22.60 17.01 13.43
C ASP A 188 -23.51 15.77 13.39
N SER A 189 -23.43 15.00 12.30
CA SER A 189 -24.32 13.87 12.02
C SER A 189 -23.77 12.50 12.45
N ILE A 190 -22.48 12.37 12.80
CA ILE A 190 -21.87 11.09 13.21
C ILE A 190 -20.82 11.27 14.32
N GLY A 191 -20.61 10.22 15.11
CA GLY A 191 -19.51 10.15 16.08
C GLY A 191 -18.12 10.26 15.43
N PHE A 192 -17.14 10.67 16.24
CA PHE A 192 -15.77 10.94 15.79
C PHE A 192 -15.15 9.74 15.06
N THR A 193 -14.68 9.99 13.84
CA THR A 193 -13.84 9.07 13.07
C THR A 193 -12.52 9.76 12.75
N SER A 194 -11.42 9.08 13.07
CA SER A 194 -10.08 9.59 12.78
C SER A 194 -9.82 9.69 11.27
N THR A 195 -8.91 10.57 10.87
CA THR A 195 -8.60 10.89 9.46
C THR A 195 -8.38 9.65 8.56
N THR A 196 -8.81 9.74 7.30
CA THR A 196 -8.48 8.77 6.25
C THR A 196 -7.01 8.93 5.85
N GLY A 197 -6.16 8.06 6.34
CA GLY A 197 -4.72 8.07 6.07
C GLY A 197 -4.02 6.87 6.70
N GLY A 198 -2.74 6.67 6.39
CA GLY A 198 -1.97 5.54 6.88
C GLY A 198 -2.57 4.19 6.48
N SER A 199 -3.33 4.14 5.37
CA SER A 199 -4.01 2.94 4.87
C SER A 199 -4.94 2.27 5.89
N GLY A 200 -5.44 3.03 6.88
CA GLY A 200 -6.23 2.49 7.98
C GLY A 200 -7.74 2.46 7.77
N ALA A 201 -8.27 3.16 6.76
CA ALA A 201 -9.71 3.42 6.64
C ALA A 201 -10.56 2.14 6.54
N THR A 202 -10.29 1.28 5.56
CA THR A 202 -11.04 0.02 5.39
C THR A 202 -10.97 -0.88 6.63
N PHE A 203 -9.83 -0.89 7.33
CA PHE A 203 -9.66 -1.68 8.56
C PHE A 203 -10.56 -1.18 9.70
N LYS A 204 -10.45 0.11 10.07
CA LYS A 204 -11.20 0.64 11.23
C LYS A 204 -12.68 0.85 10.94
N THR A 205 -13.01 1.34 9.74
CA THR A 205 -14.39 1.66 9.35
C THR A 205 -15.14 0.41 8.95
N GLY A 206 -14.48 -0.54 8.29
CA GLY A 206 -15.06 -1.87 8.03
C GLY A 206 -15.45 -2.58 9.32
N TRP A 207 -14.61 -2.50 10.36
CA TRP A 207 -14.92 -3.03 11.69
C TRP A 207 -16.12 -2.32 12.34
N ALA A 208 -16.15 -0.98 12.30
CA ALA A 208 -17.30 -0.23 12.80
C ALA A 208 -18.60 -0.64 12.09
N CYS A 209 -18.56 -0.76 10.76
CA CYS A 209 -19.70 -1.20 9.95
C CYS A 209 -20.16 -2.62 10.32
N LEU A 210 -19.22 -3.54 10.55
CA LEU A 210 -19.52 -4.90 10.97
C LEU A 210 -20.25 -4.92 12.31
N LEU A 211 -19.77 -4.20 13.33
CA LEU A 211 -20.42 -4.20 14.63
C LEU A 211 -21.77 -3.47 14.61
N ALA A 212 -21.91 -2.41 13.82
CA ALA A 212 -23.21 -1.76 13.62
C ALA A 212 -24.20 -2.71 12.94
N ALA A 213 -23.74 -3.55 12.01
CA ALA A 213 -24.57 -4.57 11.36
C ALA A 213 -24.94 -5.71 12.32
N GLU A 214 -24.03 -6.16 13.18
CA GLU A 214 -24.35 -7.14 14.23
C GLU A 214 -25.37 -6.60 15.24
N ASP A 215 -25.32 -5.31 15.58
CA ASP A 215 -26.36 -4.65 16.39
C ASP A 215 -27.73 -4.65 15.70
N VAL A 216 -27.79 -4.34 14.38
CA VAL A 216 -29.03 -4.49 13.58
C VAL A 216 -29.54 -5.93 13.62
N LYS A 217 -28.65 -6.90 13.41
CA LYS A 217 -28.99 -8.34 13.40
C LYS A 217 -29.57 -8.80 14.73
N GLN A 218 -28.97 -8.37 15.85
CA GLN A 218 -29.48 -8.69 17.19
C GLN A 218 -30.89 -8.13 17.39
N GLN A 219 -31.14 -6.88 16.99
CA GLN A 219 -32.48 -6.29 17.08
C GLN A 219 -33.48 -7.02 16.17
N MET A 220 -33.08 -7.43 14.96
CA MET A 220 -33.93 -8.22 14.05
C MET A 220 -34.30 -9.59 14.65
N ILE A 221 -33.35 -10.27 15.30
CA ILE A 221 -33.57 -11.53 16.03
C ILE A 221 -34.63 -11.33 17.11
N GLU A 222 -34.52 -10.28 17.92
CA GLU A 222 -35.50 -9.96 18.97
C GLU A 222 -36.90 -9.68 18.41
N ARG A 223 -37.00 -9.03 17.24
CA ARG A 223 -38.29 -8.76 16.60
C ARG A 223 -38.93 -10.05 16.06
N ALA A 224 -38.16 -10.93 15.42
CA ALA A 224 -38.68 -12.22 14.97
C ALA A 224 -39.11 -13.10 16.14
N ALA A 225 -38.32 -13.14 17.22
CA ALA A 225 -38.63 -13.87 18.44
C ALA A 225 -39.96 -13.40 19.06
N LYS A 226 -40.19 -12.09 19.10
CA LYS A 226 -41.47 -11.52 19.55
C LYS A 226 -42.66 -11.90 18.66
N ILE A 227 -42.48 -11.95 17.33
CA ILE A 227 -43.55 -12.39 16.41
C ILE A 227 -43.88 -13.87 16.62
N TRP A 228 -42.88 -14.69 16.91
CA TRP A 228 -43.05 -16.14 17.09
C TRP A 228 -43.37 -16.55 18.53
N GLU A 229 -43.39 -15.60 19.47
CA GLU A 229 -43.60 -15.81 20.90
C GLU A 229 -42.61 -16.82 21.50
N VAL A 230 -41.34 -16.69 21.11
CA VAL A 230 -40.24 -17.56 21.58
C VAL A 230 -39.08 -16.73 22.14
N PRO A 231 -38.18 -17.35 22.92
CA PRO A 231 -36.95 -16.69 23.35
C PRO A 231 -36.02 -16.34 22.15
N PRO A 232 -35.30 -15.20 22.17
CA PRO A 232 -34.39 -14.81 21.09
C PRO A 232 -33.31 -15.85 20.76
N GLU A 233 -32.84 -16.63 21.73
CA GLU A 233 -31.87 -17.70 21.55
C GLU A 233 -32.36 -18.85 20.65
N GLU A 234 -33.69 -19.00 20.50
CA GLU A 234 -34.31 -19.97 19.59
C GLU A 234 -34.40 -19.45 18.14
N VAL A 235 -33.97 -18.21 17.89
CA VAL A 235 -33.94 -17.60 16.56
C VAL A 235 -32.51 -17.51 16.06
N GLU A 236 -32.27 -18.05 14.87
CA GLU A 236 -31.00 -17.95 14.17
C GLU A 236 -31.12 -16.97 13.00
N PHE A 237 -30.15 -16.07 12.85
CA PHE A 237 -30.01 -15.21 11.69
C PHE A 237 -28.82 -15.68 10.84
N ALA A 238 -29.09 -16.08 9.60
CA ALA A 238 -28.06 -16.43 8.64
C ALA A 238 -28.44 -15.96 7.24
N ARG A 239 -27.52 -15.28 6.55
CA ARG A 239 -27.66 -14.84 5.14
C ARG A 239 -29.00 -14.13 4.86
N GLY A 240 -29.36 -13.16 5.69
CA GLY A 240 -30.59 -12.38 5.52
C GLY A 240 -31.88 -13.13 5.86
N VAL A 241 -31.80 -14.30 6.51
CA VAL A 241 -32.96 -15.11 6.90
C VAL A 241 -32.94 -15.39 8.39
N LEU A 242 -34.05 -15.10 9.06
CA LEU A 242 -34.33 -15.50 10.43
C LEU A 242 -35.06 -16.85 10.40
N THR A 243 -34.62 -17.81 11.20
CA THR A 243 -35.19 -19.16 11.27
C THR A 243 -35.31 -19.61 12.71
N HIS A 244 -36.42 -20.25 13.07
CA HIS A 244 -36.57 -20.92 14.36
C HIS A 244 -35.71 -22.19 14.41
N ARG A 245 -34.87 -22.35 15.43
CA ARG A 245 -33.89 -23.45 15.53
C ARG A 245 -34.52 -24.84 15.46
N SER A 246 -35.65 -25.03 16.14
CA SER A 246 -36.35 -26.33 16.19
C SER A 246 -37.47 -26.48 15.16
N ASN A 247 -37.79 -25.42 14.40
CA ASN A 247 -38.85 -25.46 13.38
C ASN A 247 -38.44 -24.65 12.12
N PRO A 248 -37.74 -25.28 11.17
CA PRO A 248 -37.27 -24.61 9.95
C PRO A 248 -38.38 -24.07 9.03
N GLU A 249 -39.64 -24.46 9.23
CA GLU A 249 -40.78 -23.88 8.50
C GLU A 249 -41.12 -22.48 9.03
N ARG A 250 -40.83 -22.20 10.31
CA ARG A 250 -40.89 -20.85 10.88
C ARG A 250 -39.63 -20.07 10.49
N ARG A 251 -39.72 -19.42 9.34
CA ARG A 251 -38.67 -18.54 8.83
C ARG A 251 -39.23 -17.24 8.27
N MET A 252 -38.45 -16.17 8.30
CA MET A 252 -38.75 -14.92 7.62
C MET A 252 -37.47 -14.27 7.13
N THR A 253 -37.50 -13.66 5.95
CA THR A 253 -36.34 -12.90 5.45
C THR A 253 -36.25 -11.54 6.15
N PHE A 254 -35.06 -10.94 6.13
CA PHE A 254 -34.81 -9.58 6.58
C PHE A 254 -35.83 -8.60 5.98
N LYS A 255 -36.09 -8.72 4.67
CA LYS A 255 -37.07 -7.91 3.94
C LYS A 255 -38.52 -8.17 4.31
N GLN A 256 -38.88 -9.39 4.71
CA GLN A 256 -40.23 -9.70 5.18
C GLN A 256 -40.48 -9.13 6.58
N LEU A 257 -39.44 -9.04 7.41
CA LEU A 257 -39.52 -8.46 8.75
C LEU A 257 -39.47 -6.92 8.73
N ALA A 258 -38.68 -6.32 7.85
CA ALA A 258 -38.49 -4.87 7.74
C ALA A 258 -39.78 -4.02 7.72
N PRO A 259 -40.87 -4.36 6.98
CA PRO A 259 -42.10 -3.58 7.02
C PRO A 259 -42.91 -3.74 8.32
N ARG A 260 -42.53 -4.69 9.20
CA ARG A 260 -43.23 -5.01 10.46
C ARG A 260 -42.56 -4.39 11.69
N LEU A 261 -41.47 -3.66 11.53
CA LEU A 261 -40.65 -3.14 12.65
C LEU A 261 -41.46 -2.21 13.57
N ASN A 262 -42.25 -1.30 13.02
CA ASN A 262 -43.09 -0.38 13.81
C ASN A 262 -44.11 -1.12 14.69
N ALA A 263 -44.69 -2.23 14.21
CA ALA A 263 -45.63 -3.03 14.98
C ALA A 263 -44.94 -3.91 16.05
N THR A 264 -43.63 -4.11 15.96
CA THR A 264 -42.88 -5.04 16.82
C THR A 264 -41.95 -4.35 17.83
N GLY A 265 -41.73 -3.04 17.70
CA GLY A 265 -40.95 -2.27 18.67
C GLY A 265 -40.43 -0.92 18.17
N GLY A 266 -40.84 -0.48 16.99
CA GLY A 266 -40.36 0.76 16.37
C GLY A 266 -39.19 0.54 15.41
N PRO A 267 -38.58 1.64 14.92
CA PRO A 267 -37.44 1.59 14.00
C PRO A 267 -36.24 0.82 14.59
N ILE A 268 -35.45 0.20 13.71
CA ILE A 268 -34.16 -0.42 14.06
C ILE A 268 -33.03 0.46 13.57
N VAL A 269 -32.13 0.80 14.50
CA VAL A 269 -30.88 1.50 14.21
C VAL A 269 -29.75 0.76 14.92
N GLY A 270 -28.80 0.24 14.15
CA GLY A 270 -27.56 -0.32 14.68
C GLY A 270 -26.48 0.74 14.75
N ARG A 271 -25.60 0.64 15.74
CA ARG A 271 -24.53 1.62 15.95
C ARG A 271 -23.25 0.96 16.46
N ALA A 272 -22.12 1.53 16.06
CA ALA A 272 -20.83 1.14 16.59
C ALA A 272 -19.87 2.31 16.69
N ASN A 273 -19.09 2.31 17.77
CA ASN A 273 -17.96 3.22 17.99
C ASN A 273 -16.79 2.35 18.43
N VAL A 274 -15.72 2.34 17.66
CA VAL A 274 -14.58 1.43 17.88
C VAL A 274 -13.27 2.18 17.78
N SER A 275 -12.23 1.65 18.43
CA SER A 275 -10.85 2.06 18.22
C SER A 275 -9.96 0.80 18.11
N PRO A 276 -10.10 0.03 17.01
CA PRO A 276 -9.47 -1.27 16.89
C PRO A 276 -7.95 -1.15 16.80
N ARG A 277 -7.25 -2.20 17.22
CA ARG A 277 -5.78 -2.33 17.15
C ARG A 277 -5.42 -3.49 16.22
N GLY A 278 -4.15 -3.59 15.84
CA GLY A 278 -3.67 -4.74 15.05
C GLY A 278 -3.88 -4.61 13.55
N ALA A 279 -3.82 -3.40 12.98
CA ALA A 279 -3.93 -3.19 11.53
C ALA A 279 -2.92 -4.00 10.70
N GLY A 280 -1.74 -4.27 11.29
CA GLY A 280 -0.64 -4.98 10.63
C GLY A 280 -0.04 -4.18 9.48
N PRO A 281 1.26 -4.37 9.16
CA PRO A 281 1.89 -3.63 8.08
C PRO A 281 1.58 -4.22 6.72
N GLY A 282 1.58 -3.39 5.67
CA GLY A 282 1.58 -3.82 4.28
C GLY A 282 3.01 -4.08 3.79
N LEU A 283 3.18 -5.09 2.95
CA LEU A 283 4.43 -5.43 2.28
C LEU A 283 4.18 -5.67 0.80
N ALA A 284 5.12 -5.22 -0.04
CA ALA A 284 5.04 -5.37 -1.49
C ALA A 284 6.39 -5.78 -2.09
N VAL A 285 6.34 -6.42 -3.25
CA VAL A 285 7.50 -6.77 -4.08
C VAL A 285 7.17 -6.36 -5.50
N HIS A 286 8.06 -5.64 -6.16
CA HIS A 286 7.84 -5.20 -7.54
C HIS A 286 8.94 -5.74 -8.45
N ILE A 287 8.56 -6.10 -9.67
CA ILE A 287 9.46 -6.55 -10.74
C ILE A 287 9.28 -5.60 -11.91
N VAL A 288 10.39 -5.12 -12.47
CA VAL A 288 10.37 -4.20 -13.60
C VAL A 288 11.43 -4.58 -14.63
N ASP A 289 11.03 -4.61 -15.89
CA ASP A 289 11.94 -4.70 -17.02
C ASP A 289 12.08 -3.32 -17.66
N VAL A 290 13.31 -2.88 -17.90
CA VAL A 290 13.61 -1.60 -18.54
C VAL A 290 14.50 -1.80 -19.75
N GLU A 291 14.42 -0.85 -20.68
CA GLU A 291 15.43 -0.59 -21.71
C GLU A 291 15.99 0.81 -21.51
N VAL A 292 17.31 0.98 -21.63
CA VAL A 292 17.98 2.28 -21.55
C VAL A 292 18.59 2.62 -22.89
N ASP A 293 18.18 3.76 -23.45
CA ASP A 293 18.84 4.34 -24.61
C ASP A 293 20.15 5.03 -24.14
N PRO A 294 21.33 4.55 -24.57
CA PRO A 294 22.60 5.08 -24.11
C PRO A 294 22.91 6.48 -24.65
N GLU A 295 22.33 6.87 -25.79
CA GLU A 295 22.57 8.19 -26.39
C GLU A 295 21.74 9.27 -25.69
N THR A 296 20.49 8.96 -25.36
CA THR A 296 19.55 9.94 -24.77
C THR A 296 19.41 9.81 -23.26
N GLY A 297 19.81 8.66 -22.68
CA GLY A 297 19.56 8.30 -21.28
C GLY A 297 18.10 7.97 -20.97
N LYS A 298 17.22 7.93 -22.00
CA LYS A 298 15.82 7.61 -21.80
C LYS A 298 15.69 6.17 -21.28
N THR A 299 15.06 6.02 -20.13
CA THR A 299 14.69 4.71 -19.58
C THR A 299 13.23 4.43 -19.92
N GLN A 300 12.98 3.38 -20.70
CA GLN A 300 11.63 2.90 -21.03
C GLN A 300 11.25 1.72 -20.12
N ILE A 301 10.07 1.79 -19.51
CA ILE A 301 9.48 0.64 -18.80
C ILE A 301 8.87 -0.31 -19.83
N LEU A 302 9.41 -1.52 -19.95
CA LEU A 302 8.92 -2.53 -20.90
C LEU A 302 7.80 -3.38 -20.28
N ARG A 303 7.97 -3.75 -19.01
CA ARG A 303 7.04 -4.60 -18.26
C ARG A 303 7.11 -4.27 -16.78
N TYR A 304 5.97 -4.30 -16.09
CA TYR A 304 5.89 -4.01 -14.67
C TYR A 304 4.89 -4.93 -13.99
N THR A 305 5.31 -5.63 -12.92
CA THR A 305 4.39 -6.39 -12.06
C THR A 305 4.58 -6.00 -10.60
N ALA A 306 3.48 -5.70 -9.92
CA ALA A 306 3.43 -5.30 -8.52
C ALA A 306 2.69 -6.35 -7.69
N PHE A 307 3.35 -6.91 -6.68
CA PHE A 307 2.81 -7.92 -5.79
C PHE A 307 2.60 -7.30 -4.42
N GLN A 308 1.46 -7.57 -3.78
CA GLN A 308 1.19 -7.05 -2.45
C GLN A 308 0.31 -7.99 -1.63
N ASP A 309 0.67 -8.19 -0.37
CA ASP A 309 -0.21 -8.78 0.63
C ASP A 309 -1.28 -7.77 1.07
N ALA A 310 -2.51 -7.99 0.61
CA ALA A 310 -3.66 -7.13 0.90
C ALA A 310 -4.48 -7.60 2.12
N GLY A 311 -4.08 -8.69 2.80
CA GLY A 311 -4.97 -9.40 3.71
C GLY A 311 -6.19 -9.90 2.95
N LYS A 312 -7.40 -9.67 3.47
CA LYS A 312 -8.64 -9.89 2.71
C LYS A 312 -8.92 -8.73 1.75
N ALA A 313 -8.92 -9.00 0.46
CA ALA A 313 -9.34 -8.07 -0.57
C ALA A 313 -10.87 -7.93 -0.58
N ILE A 314 -11.38 -6.88 0.07
CA ILE A 314 -12.83 -6.62 0.15
C ILE A 314 -13.42 -6.35 -1.24
N HIS A 315 -12.75 -5.52 -2.03
CA HIS A 315 -13.13 -5.24 -3.41
C HIS A 315 -11.90 -5.43 -4.31
N PRO A 316 -11.69 -6.62 -4.90
CA PRO A 316 -10.46 -6.97 -5.62
C PRO A 316 -10.04 -5.94 -6.67
N SER A 317 -10.96 -5.45 -7.52
CA SER A 317 -10.61 -4.45 -8.54
C SER A 317 -10.18 -3.09 -7.97
N TYR A 318 -10.65 -2.71 -6.78
CA TYR A 318 -10.20 -1.47 -6.13
C TYR A 318 -8.83 -1.67 -5.49
N VAL A 319 -8.57 -2.86 -4.92
CA VAL A 319 -7.24 -3.23 -4.43
C VAL A 319 -6.23 -3.21 -5.58
N GLU A 320 -6.59 -3.81 -6.71
CA GLU A 320 -5.80 -3.78 -7.94
C GLU A 320 -5.48 -2.34 -8.38
N GLY A 321 -6.50 -1.49 -8.48
CA GLY A 321 -6.32 -0.08 -8.85
C GLY A 321 -5.47 0.72 -7.84
N GLN A 322 -5.52 0.40 -6.55
CA GLN A 322 -4.66 1.02 -5.54
C GLN A 322 -3.19 0.61 -5.71
N ILE A 323 -2.93 -0.68 -5.98
CA ILE A 323 -1.60 -1.21 -6.26
C ILE A 323 -1.02 -0.54 -7.52
N GLN A 324 -1.80 -0.52 -8.61
CA GLN A 324 -1.41 0.12 -9.87
C GLN A 324 -1.13 1.61 -9.68
N GLY A 325 -2.04 2.35 -9.04
CA GLY A 325 -1.86 3.78 -8.80
C GLY A 325 -0.65 4.10 -7.90
N GLY A 326 -0.37 3.24 -6.91
CA GLY A 326 0.83 3.38 -6.08
C GLY A 326 2.11 3.16 -6.88
N ALA A 327 2.14 2.13 -7.71
CA ALA A 327 3.26 1.84 -8.59
C ALA A 327 3.51 2.99 -9.58
N VAL A 328 2.47 3.52 -10.26
CA VAL A 328 2.60 4.66 -11.19
C VAL A 328 3.23 5.88 -10.52
N GLN A 329 2.76 6.26 -9.32
CA GLN A 329 3.33 7.39 -8.59
C GLN A 329 4.81 7.19 -8.25
N GLY A 330 5.19 5.97 -7.83
CA GLY A 330 6.58 5.69 -7.53
C GLY A 330 7.46 5.61 -8.79
N ILE A 331 6.92 5.18 -9.93
CA ILE A 331 7.62 5.25 -11.23
C ILE A 331 7.86 6.72 -11.63
N GLY A 332 6.86 7.58 -11.41
CA GLY A 332 6.99 9.03 -11.60
C GLY A 332 8.15 9.61 -10.80
N TRP A 333 8.22 9.31 -9.49
CA TRP A 333 9.36 9.70 -8.63
C TRP A 333 10.69 9.07 -9.04
N ALA A 334 10.65 7.86 -9.59
CA ALA A 334 11.86 7.17 -10.04
C ALA A 334 12.49 7.86 -11.26
N LEU A 335 11.70 8.35 -12.20
CA LEU A 335 12.18 8.77 -13.53
C LEU A 335 12.03 10.26 -13.83
N ASN A 336 11.00 10.93 -13.31
CA ASN A 336 10.55 12.21 -13.86
C ASN A 336 10.29 13.33 -12.83
N GLU A 337 9.66 12.99 -11.71
CA GLU A 337 9.10 13.99 -10.78
C GLU A 337 10.16 14.50 -9.80
N GLU A 338 10.38 15.82 -9.81
CA GLU A 338 11.18 16.54 -8.81
C GLU A 338 10.68 17.97 -8.63
N TYR A 339 11.02 18.59 -7.50
CA TYR A 339 10.91 20.04 -7.35
C TYR A 339 12.26 20.68 -7.68
N VAL A 340 12.26 21.62 -8.62
CA VAL A 340 13.45 22.35 -9.06
C VAL A 340 13.41 23.75 -8.45
N PHE A 341 14.46 24.08 -7.69
CA PHE A 341 14.63 25.41 -7.11
C PHE A 341 15.83 26.12 -7.74
N ASN A 342 15.67 27.39 -8.09
CA ASN A 342 16.78 28.21 -8.58
C ASN A 342 17.67 28.72 -7.42
N ALA A 343 18.75 29.43 -7.76
CA ALA A 343 19.70 29.98 -6.77
C ALA A 343 19.07 31.02 -5.81
N LYS A 344 17.90 31.56 -6.12
CA LYS A 344 17.13 32.47 -5.26
C LYS A 344 16.15 31.74 -4.33
N GLY A 345 16.04 30.42 -4.45
CA GLY A 345 15.10 29.60 -3.68
C GLY A 345 13.68 29.55 -4.25
N GLU A 346 13.47 30.02 -5.48
CA GLU A 346 12.17 29.98 -6.14
C GLU A 346 11.97 28.63 -6.85
N MET A 347 10.78 28.04 -6.71
CA MET A 347 10.42 26.83 -7.46
C MET A 347 10.14 27.19 -8.92
N VAL A 348 10.90 26.62 -9.86
CA VAL A 348 10.83 26.98 -11.28
C VAL A 348 10.04 26.00 -12.15
N ASN A 349 9.54 24.91 -11.57
CA ASN A 349 8.75 23.90 -12.28
C ASN A 349 7.37 23.66 -11.64
N SER A 350 6.73 24.72 -11.12
CA SER A 350 5.47 24.62 -10.36
C SER A 350 4.20 24.40 -11.22
N SER A 351 4.35 24.01 -12.48
CA SER A 351 3.25 23.76 -13.41
C SER A 351 3.26 22.30 -13.89
N PHE A 352 2.13 21.78 -14.35
CA PHE A 352 2.07 20.42 -14.92
C PHE A 352 2.80 20.26 -16.26
N LEU A 353 3.30 21.35 -16.85
CA LEU A 353 4.20 21.26 -18.00
C LEU A 353 5.58 20.75 -17.58
N ASP A 354 6.10 21.26 -16.46
CA ASP A 354 7.48 21.04 -16.03
C ASP A 354 7.61 20.08 -14.83
N TYR A 355 6.55 19.92 -14.03
CA TYR A 355 6.42 18.82 -13.08
C TYR A 355 5.84 17.60 -13.80
N ARG A 356 6.74 16.74 -14.26
CA ARG A 356 6.43 15.70 -15.26
C ARG A 356 5.83 14.44 -14.64
N MET A 357 4.53 14.46 -14.39
CA MET A 357 3.79 13.24 -14.03
C MET A 357 3.71 12.28 -15.23
N PRO A 358 3.84 10.95 -15.03
CA PRO A 358 3.66 9.98 -16.09
C PRO A 358 2.25 10.06 -16.71
N THR A 359 2.19 9.87 -18.03
CA THR A 359 0.96 9.76 -18.82
C THR A 359 0.67 8.30 -19.19
N SER A 360 -0.50 8.04 -19.78
CA SER A 360 -0.84 6.70 -20.29
C SER A 360 0.04 6.22 -21.44
N LEU A 361 0.85 7.10 -22.06
CA LEU A 361 1.78 6.76 -23.12
C LEU A 361 3.17 6.38 -22.60
N ASP A 362 3.47 6.69 -21.33
CA ASP A 362 4.79 6.48 -20.75
C ASP A 362 4.96 5.07 -20.15
N LEU A 363 3.84 4.40 -19.82
CA LEU A 363 3.85 3.19 -19.02
C LEU A 363 3.05 2.06 -19.68
N PRO A 364 3.52 0.80 -19.57
CA PRO A 364 2.69 -0.35 -19.90
C PRO A 364 1.60 -0.53 -18.83
N MET A 365 0.64 -1.43 -19.11
CA MET A 365 -0.31 -1.85 -18.08
C MET A 365 0.46 -2.50 -16.92
N ILE A 366 0.26 -1.98 -15.71
CA ILE A 366 0.85 -2.53 -14.50
C ILE A 366 0.06 -3.76 -14.09
N ASP A 367 0.72 -4.92 -14.15
CA ASP A 367 0.16 -6.18 -13.70
C ASP A 367 0.18 -6.22 -12.17
N ALA A 368 -1.01 -6.23 -11.55
CA ALA A 368 -1.14 -6.17 -10.10
C ALA A 368 -1.59 -7.53 -9.56
N VAL A 369 -0.74 -8.14 -8.74
CA VAL A 369 -0.96 -9.46 -8.15
C VAL A 369 -1.33 -9.30 -6.68
N ILE A 370 -2.59 -9.63 -6.36
CA ILE A 370 -3.11 -9.62 -5.01
C ILE A 370 -2.74 -10.92 -4.32
N VAL A 371 -1.96 -10.82 -3.24
CA VAL A 371 -1.70 -11.93 -2.33
C VAL A 371 -2.60 -11.75 -1.10
N GLU A 372 -3.34 -12.79 -0.71
CA GLU A 372 -4.25 -12.73 0.42
C GLU A 372 -3.71 -13.56 1.60
N VAL A 373 -3.00 -12.92 2.54
CA VAL A 373 -2.67 -13.52 3.84
C VAL A 373 -3.48 -12.81 4.94
N PRO A 374 -4.61 -13.40 5.38
CA PRO A 374 -5.55 -12.75 6.29
C PRO A 374 -4.88 -12.19 7.55
N ASN A 375 -5.21 -10.94 7.88
CA ASN A 375 -4.77 -10.32 9.13
C ASN A 375 -5.58 -10.87 10.32
N PRO A 376 -4.98 -11.63 11.25
CA PRO A 376 -5.70 -12.17 12.41
C PRO A 376 -6.22 -11.07 13.35
N GLY A 377 -5.72 -9.84 13.22
CA GLY A 377 -6.17 -8.68 13.96
C GLY A 377 -7.49 -8.09 13.48
N HIS A 378 -8.12 -8.59 12.40
CA HIS A 378 -9.42 -8.10 11.90
C HIS A 378 -10.43 -9.25 11.77
N PRO A 379 -11.73 -9.05 12.08
CA PRO A 379 -12.75 -10.11 11.99
C PRO A 379 -12.83 -10.80 10.62
N TYR A 380 -12.59 -10.05 9.54
CA TYR A 380 -12.55 -10.55 8.16
C TYR A 380 -11.15 -10.65 7.55
N GLY A 381 -10.07 -10.51 8.32
CA GLY A 381 -8.72 -10.62 7.77
C GLY A 381 -8.23 -9.39 7.00
N VAL A 382 -8.92 -8.25 7.09
CA VAL A 382 -8.62 -7.02 6.33
C VAL A 382 -7.28 -6.41 6.74
N ARG A 383 -6.57 -5.90 5.75
CA ARG A 383 -5.38 -5.06 5.91
C ARG A 383 -5.47 -3.83 5.00
N GLY A 384 -4.77 -2.76 5.37
CA GLY A 384 -4.57 -1.61 4.50
C GLY A 384 -3.74 -1.94 3.28
N CYS A 385 -4.21 -1.54 2.09
CA CYS A 385 -3.53 -1.80 0.83
C CYS A 385 -3.12 -0.55 0.06
N GLY A 386 -3.51 0.63 0.53
CA GLY A 386 -3.50 1.85 -0.28
C GLY A 386 -2.15 2.50 -0.49
N GLU A 387 -1.10 2.19 0.28
CA GLU A 387 0.14 2.98 0.28
C GLU A 387 1.41 2.23 -0.13
N VAL A 388 1.55 0.95 0.20
CA VAL A 388 2.86 0.27 0.12
C VAL A 388 3.42 0.17 -1.30
N SER A 389 2.60 0.08 -2.35
CA SER A 389 3.07 -0.03 -3.74
C SER A 389 3.84 1.18 -4.28
N ILE A 390 3.82 2.34 -3.60
CA ILE A 390 4.68 3.47 -4.00
C ILE A 390 6.13 3.28 -3.56
N VAL A 391 6.40 2.39 -2.61
CA VAL A 391 7.71 2.25 -1.96
C VAL A 391 8.74 1.56 -2.87
N PRO A 392 8.45 0.41 -3.52
CA PRO A 392 9.43 -0.31 -4.33
C PRO A 392 9.94 0.35 -5.63
N PRO A 393 9.13 1.08 -6.42
CA PRO A 393 9.48 1.48 -7.79
C PRO A 393 10.85 2.14 -7.98
N MET A 394 11.23 3.08 -7.10
CA MET A 394 12.51 3.81 -7.21
C MET A 394 13.72 2.87 -7.19
N ALA A 395 13.77 1.94 -6.23
CA ALA A 395 14.84 0.96 -6.15
C ALA A 395 14.76 -0.09 -7.26
N ALA A 396 13.57 -0.60 -7.56
CA ALA A 396 13.39 -1.61 -8.59
C ALA A 396 13.91 -1.09 -9.95
N ILE A 397 13.56 0.14 -10.32
CA ILE A 397 14.00 0.77 -11.57
C ILE A 397 15.51 1.05 -11.53
N ALA A 398 16.06 1.54 -10.42
CA ALA A 398 17.51 1.78 -10.31
C ALA A 398 18.32 0.47 -10.45
N ASN A 399 17.82 -0.62 -9.87
CA ASN A 399 18.42 -1.94 -9.99
C ASN A 399 18.29 -2.48 -11.43
N ALA A 400 17.18 -2.18 -12.12
CA ALA A 400 16.99 -2.54 -13.53
C ALA A 400 17.95 -1.77 -14.44
N ILE A 401 18.10 -0.45 -14.26
CA ILE A 401 19.06 0.40 -14.99
C ILE A 401 20.48 -0.10 -14.78
N PHE A 402 20.84 -0.47 -13.55
CA PHE A 402 22.15 -1.04 -13.25
C PHE A 402 22.40 -2.33 -14.04
N ARG A 403 21.43 -3.26 -14.09
CA ARG A 403 21.60 -4.49 -14.87
C ARG A 403 21.61 -4.25 -16.38
N ALA A 404 20.93 -3.20 -16.84
CA ALA A 404 20.93 -2.79 -18.24
C ALA A 404 22.26 -2.18 -18.70
N THR A 405 22.94 -1.43 -17.83
CA THR A 405 24.01 -0.50 -18.23
C THR A 405 25.32 -0.66 -17.46
N GLY A 406 25.31 -1.36 -16.33
CA GLY A 406 26.42 -1.39 -15.37
C GLY A 406 26.53 -0.12 -14.51
N VAL A 407 25.66 0.88 -14.68
CA VAL A 407 25.69 2.14 -13.92
C VAL A 407 24.73 2.11 -12.74
N ARG A 408 25.24 2.34 -11.53
CA ARG A 408 24.42 2.42 -10.32
C ARG A 408 23.95 3.85 -10.08
N MET A 409 22.67 4.10 -10.32
CA MET A 409 22.05 5.39 -10.03
C MET A 409 21.93 5.62 -8.51
N ARG A 410 22.41 6.76 -8.03
CA ARG A 410 22.39 7.15 -6.60
C ARG A 410 21.50 8.37 -6.32
N HIS A 411 20.91 8.95 -7.36
CA HIS A 411 20.11 10.16 -7.28
C HIS A 411 18.80 9.99 -8.04
N LEU A 412 17.72 10.43 -7.41
CA LEU A 412 16.40 10.51 -8.01
C LEU A 412 16.09 11.97 -8.44
N PRO A 413 15.15 12.16 -9.37
CA PRO A 413 14.73 11.16 -10.35
C PRO A 413 15.90 10.78 -11.27
N MET A 414 15.89 9.58 -11.81
CA MET A 414 16.82 9.08 -12.83
C MET A 414 16.44 9.62 -14.20
N SER A 415 16.34 10.95 -14.30
CA SER A 415 15.99 11.66 -15.53
C SER A 415 17.00 11.37 -16.65
N PRO A 416 16.61 11.48 -17.93
CA PRO A 416 17.51 11.19 -19.06
C PRO A 416 18.88 11.88 -18.97
N GLY A 417 18.90 13.18 -18.65
CA GLY A 417 20.16 13.92 -18.49
C GLY A 417 21.05 13.42 -17.35
N LYS A 418 20.47 12.97 -16.23
CA LYS A 418 21.21 12.36 -15.10
C LYS A 418 21.75 10.97 -15.49
N VAL A 419 21.02 10.20 -16.29
CA VAL A 419 21.46 8.89 -16.79
C VAL A 419 22.62 9.04 -17.78
N VAL A 420 22.51 9.92 -18.78
CA VAL A 420 23.61 10.23 -19.72
C VAL A 420 24.87 10.65 -18.98
N ALA A 421 24.74 11.59 -18.03
CA ALA A 421 25.87 12.07 -17.25
C ALA A 421 26.59 10.93 -16.49
N ALA A 422 25.83 9.95 -15.99
CA ALA A 422 26.37 8.80 -15.27
C ALA A 422 27.04 7.79 -16.23
N LEU A 423 26.46 7.51 -17.39
CA LEU A 423 27.05 6.67 -18.45
C LEU A 423 28.39 7.25 -18.93
N SER A 424 28.42 8.54 -19.31
CA SER A 424 29.65 9.18 -19.77
C SER A 424 30.73 9.27 -18.67
N ALA A 425 30.33 9.33 -17.40
CA ALA A 425 31.30 9.29 -16.29
C ALA A 425 31.92 7.89 -16.13
N GLN A 426 31.19 6.81 -16.41
CA GLN A 426 31.71 5.45 -16.41
C GLN A 426 32.70 5.23 -17.55
N GLU A 427 32.35 5.66 -18.77
CA GLU A 427 33.21 5.55 -19.96
C GLU A 427 34.56 6.25 -19.76
N ARG A 428 34.56 7.45 -19.20
CA ARG A 428 35.81 8.18 -18.87
C ARG A 428 36.67 7.43 -17.86
N ARG A 429 36.06 6.76 -16.87
CA ARG A 429 36.80 5.96 -15.88
C ARG A 429 37.41 4.69 -16.50
N SER A 430 36.70 4.04 -17.43
CA SER A 430 37.26 2.90 -18.17
C SER A 430 38.39 3.33 -19.11
N ASP A 431 38.26 4.48 -19.77
CA ASP A 431 39.28 5.02 -20.67
C ASP A 431 40.56 5.43 -19.91
N ASP A 432 40.41 6.11 -18.76
CA ASP A 432 41.56 6.49 -17.93
C ASP A 432 42.20 5.27 -17.25
N GLY A 433 41.44 4.22 -16.93
CA GLY A 433 41.96 2.94 -16.44
C GLY A 433 42.75 2.15 -17.49
N ASN A 434 42.45 2.35 -18.79
CA ASN A 434 43.15 1.72 -19.92
C ASN A 434 44.32 2.57 -20.47
N ARG A 435 44.50 3.82 -20.02
CA ARG A 435 45.66 4.64 -20.38
C ARG A 435 46.88 4.21 -19.59
N VAL A 436 47.64 3.27 -20.16
CA VAL A 436 49.01 2.99 -19.73
C VAL A 436 49.91 4.13 -20.21
N HIS A 437 50.71 4.72 -19.32
CA HIS A 437 51.80 5.62 -19.72
C HIS A 437 52.70 4.91 -20.77
N PRO A 438 53.32 5.63 -21.73
CA PRO A 438 54.27 5.01 -22.68
C PRO A 438 55.41 4.21 -22.02
N ASP A 439 55.63 4.38 -20.71
CA ASP A 439 56.65 3.68 -19.92
C ASP A 439 56.11 2.55 -19.00
N GLY A 440 54.84 2.14 -19.14
CA GLY A 440 54.32 0.92 -18.49
C GLY A 440 54.04 0.98 -16.98
N ALA A 441 54.04 2.15 -16.35
CA ALA A 441 53.69 2.30 -14.93
C ALA A 441 52.21 2.72 -14.73
N PRO A 442 51.44 2.04 -13.86
CA PRO A 442 50.09 2.47 -13.51
C PRO A 442 50.11 3.79 -12.72
N ILE A 443 49.11 4.65 -12.97
CA ILE A 443 48.95 5.94 -12.30
C ILE A 443 48.61 5.69 -10.83
N ALA A 444 49.53 6.04 -9.93
CA ALA A 444 49.28 6.02 -8.50
C ALA A 444 48.31 7.14 -8.12
N ASP A 445 47.11 6.74 -7.68
CA ASP A 445 46.08 7.64 -7.17
C ASP A 445 46.63 8.39 -5.93
N LYS A 446 46.81 9.71 -6.07
CA LYS A 446 47.20 10.58 -4.94
C LYS A 446 45.93 10.99 -4.21
N ARG A 447 45.79 10.42 -3.02
CA ARG A 447 44.80 10.66 -1.96
C ARG A 447 44.33 12.12 -1.83
#